data_AF-A0A3B6TGR5-F1
#
_entry.id   AF-A0A3B6TGR5-F1
#
_cell.length_a   1.000
_cell.length_b   1.000
_cell.length_c   1.000
_cell.angle_alpha   90.00
_cell.angle_beta   90.00
_cell.angle_gamma   90.00
#
_symmetry.space_group_name_H-M   'P 1'
#
loop_
_entity.id
_entity.type
_entity.pdbx_description
1 polymer ?
#
loop_
_entity_poly.entity_id
_entity_poly.type
_entity_poly.pdbx_seq_one_letter_code
_entity_poly.pdbx_strand_id
1 'polypeptide(L)'
;MATAKGTVRWRQDGDRTRENLQKRIRCRRDRLLQDAWEISELFAPHLAILAFPASGKAKPLLFGNPTLDSVLRNVLVDADIGAETAEEAAARVAAMRREVGSIEARVAQEEARLRAVAVKVKAAQEEQGRAHWWEVDVHVLGEAELPEFATALDALRADVLRRLTELAEARKPPRQQW
;
A
#
# COMPACT_ATOMS: atom_id res chain seq x y z
N MET A 1 -0.17 39.66 -17.79
CA MET A 1 1.30 39.56 -17.90
C MET A 1 1.83 38.90 -16.63
N ALA A 2 2.17 37.61 -16.71
CA ALA A 2 2.67 36.83 -15.58
C ALA A 2 4.15 37.15 -15.35
N THR A 3 4.50 37.66 -14.17
CA THR A 3 5.88 37.93 -13.78
C THR A 3 6.53 36.63 -13.32
N ALA A 4 7.50 36.16 -14.11
CA ALA A 4 8.33 35.02 -13.75
C ALA A 4 9.14 35.37 -12.49
N LYS A 5 8.85 34.68 -11.38
CA LYS A 5 9.66 34.75 -10.16
C LYS A 5 11.02 34.10 -10.45
N GLY A 6 12.01 34.94 -10.70
CA GLY A 6 13.40 34.52 -10.89
C GLY A 6 13.93 33.73 -9.69
N THR A 7 14.72 32.71 -9.97
CA THR A 7 15.38 31.87 -8.98
C THR A 7 16.40 32.70 -8.21
N VAL A 8 16.05 33.13 -7.00
CA VAL A 8 16.95 33.90 -6.13
C VAL A 8 18.10 32.99 -5.68
N ARG A 9 19.32 33.30 -6.11
CA ARG A 9 20.56 32.69 -5.61
C ARG A 9 20.76 33.16 -4.16
N TRP A 10 20.37 32.32 -3.20
CA TRP A 10 20.56 32.59 -1.78
C TRP A 10 22.06 32.66 -1.46
N ARG A 11 22.52 33.87 -1.12
CA ARG A 11 23.85 34.10 -0.56
C ARG A 11 23.93 33.40 0.80
N GLN A 12 25.07 32.81 1.10
CA GLN A 12 25.31 31.94 2.25
C GLN A 12 25.45 32.72 3.56
N ASP A 13 24.66 33.78 3.78
CA ASP A 13 24.74 34.58 5.00
C ASP A 13 23.34 34.85 5.57
N GLY A 14 23.15 34.40 6.80
CA GLY A 14 22.30 35.08 7.76
C GLY A 14 20.78 34.90 7.65
N ASP A 15 20.28 33.66 7.85
CA ASP A 15 19.12 33.50 8.73
C ASP A 15 19.12 32.11 9.38
N ARG A 16 19.24 32.08 10.71
CA ARG A 16 19.52 30.90 11.56
C ARG A 16 18.33 30.52 12.46
N THR A 17 17.10 30.92 12.14
CA THR A 17 15.96 30.37 12.87
C THR A 17 15.85 28.86 12.63
N ARG A 18 15.49 28.11 13.68
CA ARG A 18 15.35 26.64 13.63
C ARG A 18 14.38 26.20 12.54
N GLU A 19 13.34 26.98 12.31
CA GLU A 19 12.34 26.76 11.25
C GLU A 19 12.92 26.96 9.84
N ASN A 20 13.72 28.00 9.61
CA ASN A 20 14.36 28.24 8.32
C ASN A 20 15.43 27.17 8.02
N LEU A 21 16.15 26.71 9.04
CA LEU A 21 17.03 25.53 8.94
C LEU A 21 16.26 24.27 8.55
N GLN A 22 15.13 23.98 9.23
CA GLN A 22 14.28 22.84 8.91
C GLN A 22 13.73 22.89 7.48
N LYS A 23 13.25 24.05 7.03
CA LYS A 23 12.78 24.26 5.65
C LYS A 23 13.90 24.01 4.65
N ARG A 24 15.10 24.55 4.87
CA ARG A 24 16.26 24.32 3.99
C ARG A 24 16.68 22.85 3.94
N ILE A 25 16.75 22.18 5.09
CA ILE A 25 17.09 20.75 5.17
C ILE A 25 16.06 19.93 4.40
N ARG A 26 14.77 20.23 4.54
CA ARG A 26 13.71 19.56 3.78
C ARG A 26 13.85 19.77 2.28
N CYS A 27 14.00 21.01 1.80
CA CYS A 27 14.17 21.27 0.38
C CYS A 27 15.43 20.60 -0.20
N ARG A 28 16.53 20.60 0.55
CA ARG A 28 17.77 19.92 0.15
C ARG A 28 17.63 18.40 0.14
N ARG A 29 16.88 17.83 1.10
CA ARG A 29 16.58 16.40 1.15
C ARG A 29 15.79 15.96 -0.07
N ASP A 30 14.73 16.69 -0.40
CA ASP A 30 13.86 16.33 -1.53
C ASP A 30 14.63 16.47 -2.86
N ARG A 31 15.50 17.49 -2.98
CA ARG A 31 16.41 17.63 -4.13
C ARG A 31 17.47 16.53 -4.20
N LEU A 32 18.09 16.17 -3.07
CA LEU A 32 19.08 15.09 -3.01
C LEU A 32 18.47 13.75 -3.43
N LEU A 33 17.22 13.48 -3.04
CA LEU A 33 16.49 12.30 -3.50
C LEU A 33 16.25 12.32 -5.01
N GLN A 34 15.87 13.48 -5.55
CA GLN A 34 15.67 13.65 -6.98
C GLN A 34 16.97 13.44 -7.76
N ASP A 35 18.05 14.09 -7.34
CA ASP A 35 19.38 13.94 -7.95
C ASP A 35 19.85 12.47 -7.86
N ALA A 36 19.63 11.81 -6.73
CA ALA A 36 19.96 10.39 -6.53
C ALA A 36 19.14 9.46 -7.43
N TRP A 37 17.87 9.77 -7.64
CA TRP A 37 16.99 9.04 -8.54
C TRP A 37 17.43 9.21 -10.01
N GLU A 38 17.74 10.43 -10.43
CA GLU A 38 18.25 10.72 -11.78
C GLU A 38 19.59 10.03 -12.06
N ILE A 39 20.53 10.09 -11.10
CA ILE A 39 21.82 9.38 -11.19
C ILE A 39 21.60 7.86 -11.25
N SER A 40 20.68 7.37 -10.43
CA SER A 40 20.32 5.95 -10.37
C SER A 40 19.74 5.44 -11.69
N GLU A 41 18.96 6.26 -12.41
CA GLU A 41 18.38 5.93 -13.71
C GLU A 41 19.44 5.98 -14.83
N LEU A 42 20.36 6.94 -14.78
CA LEU A 42 21.37 7.15 -15.82
C LEU A 42 22.57 6.19 -15.74
N PHE A 43 22.97 5.76 -14.55
CA PHE A 43 24.26 5.06 -14.35
C PHE A 43 24.14 3.65 -13.74
N ALA A 44 22.92 3.17 -13.44
CA ALA A 44 22.68 1.91 -12.74
C ALA A 44 23.64 1.59 -11.56
N PRO A 45 24.10 2.56 -10.72
CA PRO A 45 24.99 2.20 -9.64
C PRO A 45 24.16 1.68 -8.46
N HIS A 46 24.71 0.72 -7.75
CA HIS A 46 24.33 0.44 -6.37
C HIS A 46 24.49 1.72 -5.52
N LEU A 47 23.42 2.50 -5.43
CA LEU A 47 23.43 3.79 -4.76
C LEU A 47 22.54 3.70 -3.53
N ALA A 48 23.10 3.99 -2.38
CA ALA A 48 22.36 4.14 -1.13
C ALA A 48 22.61 5.51 -0.51
N ILE A 49 21.55 6.14 -0.02
CA ILE A 49 21.63 7.33 0.83
C ILE A 49 20.98 7.01 2.17
N LEU A 50 21.78 7.12 3.22
CA LEU A 50 21.36 6.99 4.61
C LEU A 50 21.70 8.29 5.33
N ALA A 51 20.69 9.05 5.75
CA ALA A 51 20.91 10.27 6.54
C ALA A 51 20.00 10.34 7.75
N PHE A 52 20.60 10.48 8.93
CA PHE A 52 19.87 10.64 10.18
C PHE A 52 19.67 12.12 10.49
N PRO A 53 18.44 12.59 10.73
CA PRO A 53 18.22 13.96 11.14
C PRO A 53 18.78 14.20 12.54
N ALA A 54 19.40 15.36 12.75
CA ALA A 54 20.01 15.74 14.04
C ALA A 54 19.00 15.80 15.21
N SER A 55 17.70 15.93 14.92
CA SER A 55 16.66 15.76 15.93
C SER A 55 16.04 14.37 15.78
N GLY A 56 16.19 13.52 16.80
CA GLY A 56 15.61 12.15 16.84
C GLY A 56 14.08 12.07 16.76
N LYS A 57 13.39 13.18 16.48
CA LYS A 57 11.94 13.23 16.22
C LYS A 57 11.58 13.01 14.75
N ALA A 58 12.54 13.12 13.83
CA ALA A 58 12.30 12.95 12.39
C ALA A 58 12.79 11.59 11.90
N LYS A 59 12.07 10.99 10.93
CA LYS A 59 12.46 9.71 10.32
C LYS A 59 13.77 9.87 9.52
N PRO A 60 14.64 8.85 9.53
CA PRO A 60 15.84 8.84 8.68
C PRO A 60 15.45 8.89 7.21
N LEU A 61 16.31 9.54 6.42
CA LEU A 61 16.25 9.49 4.97
C LEU A 61 16.89 8.17 4.52
N LEU A 62 16.10 7.35 3.83
CA LEU A 62 16.52 6.06 3.29
C LEU A 62 16.24 6.07 1.78
N PHE A 63 17.28 5.90 0.98
CA PHE A 63 17.19 5.65 -0.44
C PHE A 63 18.15 4.53 -0.81
N GLY A 64 17.75 3.65 -1.71
CA GLY A 64 18.59 2.57 -2.19
C GLY A 64 18.11 2.07 -3.55
N ASN A 65 19.02 1.98 -4.51
CA ASN A 65 18.80 1.34 -5.80
C ASN A 65 19.79 0.17 -5.97
N PRO A 66 19.33 -1.07 -6.26
CA PRO A 66 17.94 -1.50 -6.42
C PRO A 66 17.14 -1.56 -5.10
N THR A 67 17.79 -1.85 -3.97
CA THR A 67 17.23 -1.67 -2.63
C THR A 67 18.33 -1.24 -1.66
N LEU A 68 17.96 -0.54 -0.57
CA LEU A 68 18.93 -0.15 0.46
C LEU A 68 19.60 -1.39 1.07
N ASP A 69 18.83 -2.45 1.32
CA ASP A 69 19.33 -3.70 1.88
C ASP A 69 20.34 -4.38 0.95
N SER A 70 20.08 -4.41 -0.36
CA SER A 70 21.03 -4.94 -1.34
C SER A 70 22.34 -4.17 -1.36
N VAL A 71 22.27 -2.83 -1.32
CA VAL A 71 23.50 -2.00 -1.28
C VAL A 71 24.23 -2.18 0.05
N LEU A 72 23.51 -2.24 1.18
CA LEU A 72 24.10 -2.47 2.49
C LEU A 72 24.73 -3.87 2.60
N ARG A 73 24.10 -4.91 2.06
CA ARG A 73 24.70 -6.25 2.02
C ARG A 73 26.00 -6.24 1.25
N ASN A 74 26.09 -5.58 0.10
CA ASN A 74 27.36 -5.51 -0.64
C ASN A 74 28.45 -4.78 0.15
N VAL A 75 28.11 -3.67 0.82
CA VAL A 75 29.08 -2.89 1.61
C VAL A 75 29.48 -3.58 2.94
N LEU A 76 28.58 -4.32 3.59
CA LEU A 76 28.83 -5.00 4.87
C LEU A 76 29.32 -6.45 4.71
N VAL A 77 28.95 -7.15 3.64
CA VAL A 77 29.27 -8.58 3.40
C VAL A 77 30.52 -8.76 2.54
N ASP A 78 31.08 -7.67 1.99
CA ASP A 78 32.48 -7.60 1.49
C ASP A 78 33.53 -7.97 2.56
N ALA A 79 33.12 -8.27 3.80
CA ALA A 79 33.95 -8.91 4.78
C ALA A 79 34.20 -10.41 4.51
N ASP A 80 33.27 -11.23 3.96
CA ASP A 80 33.53 -12.68 3.82
C ASP A 80 32.67 -13.54 2.85
N ILE A 81 31.57 -13.10 2.20
CA ILE A 81 30.78 -13.99 1.29
C ILE A 81 30.21 -13.23 0.08
N GLY A 82 30.39 -13.76 -1.13
CA GLY A 82 30.04 -13.17 -2.44
C GLY A 82 28.85 -12.20 -2.45
N ALA A 83 29.15 -10.94 -2.80
CA ALA A 83 28.19 -9.85 -2.95
C ALA A 83 27.20 -10.12 -4.10
N GLU A 84 25.91 -9.86 -3.85
CA GLU A 84 24.86 -9.92 -4.88
C GLU A 84 25.01 -8.71 -5.81
N THR A 85 25.15 -8.93 -7.11
CA THR A 85 25.36 -7.84 -8.07
C THR A 85 24.11 -6.95 -8.23
N ALA A 86 24.29 -5.74 -8.77
CA ALA A 86 23.21 -4.76 -8.99
C ALA A 86 22.16 -5.34 -9.90
N GLU A 87 22.63 -6.08 -10.88
CA GLU A 87 21.84 -6.73 -11.90
C GLU A 87 21.01 -7.87 -11.29
N GLU A 88 21.58 -8.70 -10.42
CA GLU A 88 20.85 -9.76 -9.72
C GLU A 88 19.76 -9.19 -8.79
N ALA A 89 20.10 -8.16 -8.01
CA ALA A 89 19.15 -7.51 -7.13
C ALA A 89 18.05 -6.74 -7.91
N ALA A 90 18.41 -6.07 -9.01
CA ALA A 90 17.45 -5.44 -9.90
C ALA A 90 16.54 -6.48 -10.60
N ALA A 91 17.09 -7.61 -11.03
CA ALA A 91 16.35 -8.71 -11.65
C ALA A 91 15.33 -9.31 -10.67
N ARG A 92 15.74 -9.53 -9.40
CA ARG A 92 14.82 -9.98 -8.33
C ARG A 92 13.68 -9.00 -8.07
N VAL A 93 13.98 -7.71 -7.95
CA VAL A 93 12.94 -6.68 -7.75
C VAL A 93 12.01 -6.61 -8.97
N ALA A 94 12.55 -6.71 -10.18
CA ALA A 94 11.76 -6.74 -11.40
C ALA A 94 10.87 -7.99 -11.48
N ALA A 95 11.36 -9.16 -11.06
CA ALA A 95 10.56 -10.38 -10.96
C ALA A 95 9.41 -10.21 -9.96
N MET A 96 9.70 -9.70 -8.76
CA MET A 96 8.68 -9.43 -7.74
C MET A 96 7.59 -8.46 -8.26
N ARG A 97 7.97 -7.40 -8.97
CA ARG A 97 7.00 -6.46 -9.55
C ARG A 97 6.10 -7.12 -10.59
N ARG A 98 6.62 -8.03 -11.41
CA ARG A 98 5.82 -8.79 -12.37
C ARG A 98 4.82 -9.71 -11.67
N GLU A 99 5.25 -10.40 -10.62
CA GLU A 99 4.37 -11.24 -9.80
C GLU A 99 3.24 -10.43 -9.15
N VAL A 100 3.57 -9.28 -8.55
CA VAL A 100 2.56 -8.37 -7.98
C VAL A 100 1.57 -7.92 -9.05
N GLY A 101 2.05 -7.49 -10.22
CA GLY A 101 1.17 -7.09 -11.32
C GLY A 101 0.27 -8.25 -11.82
N SER A 102 0.78 -9.48 -11.83
CA SER A 102 -0.02 -10.67 -12.16
C SER A 102 -1.10 -10.94 -11.11
N ILE A 103 -0.77 -10.83 -9.83
CA ILE A 103 -1.72 -10.97 -8.72
C ILE A 103 -2.80 -9.89 -8.79
N GLU A 104 -2.41 -8.63 -9.00
CA GLU A 104 -3.33 -7.50 -9.16
C GLU A 104 -4.29 -7.72 -10.33
N ALA A 105 -3.80 -8.21 -11.47
CA ALA A 105 -4.64 -8.52 -12.62
C ALA A 105 -5.66 -9.63 -12.30
N ARG A 106 -5.24 -10.69 -11.58
CA ARG A 106 -6.14 -11.76 -11.14
C ARG A 106 -7.19 -11.26 -10.15
N VAL A 107 -6.80 -10.42 -9.20
CA VAL A 107 -7.72 -9.80 -8.24
C VAL A 107 -8.74 -8.93 -8.99
N ALA A 108 -8.30 -8.09 -9.92
CA ALA A 108 -9.19 -7.25 -10.71
C ALA A 108 -10.20 -8.08 -11.54
N GLN A 109 -9.76 -9.21 -12.10
CA GLN A 109 -10.63 -10.14 -12.81
C GLN A 109 -11.68 -10.75 -11.89
N GLU A 110 -11.29 -11.25 -10.71
CA GLU A 110 -12.23 -11.82 -9.74
C GLU A 110 -13.21 -10.77 -9.21
N GLU A 111 -12.75 -9.56 -8.90
CA GLU A 111 -13.63 -8.48 -8.51
C GLU A 111 -14.65 -8.13 -9.61
N ALA A 112 -14.22 -8.13 -10.89
CA ALA A 112 -15.13 -7.91 -12.01
C ALA A 112 -16.19 -9.01 -12.10
N ARG A 113 -15.79 -10.27 -11.90
CA ARG A 113 -16.70 -11.43 -11.85
C ARG A 113 -17.73 -11.28 -10.72
N LEU A 114 -17.28 -10.99 -9.49
CA LEU A 114 -18.16 -10.81 -8.33
C LEU A 114 -19.10 -9.60 -8.50
N ARG A 115 -18.61 -8.50 -9.08
CA ARG A 115 -19.45 -7.34 -9.42
C ARG A 115 -20.56 -7.72 -10.41
N ALA A 116 -20.25 -8.52 -11.43
CA ALA A 116 -21.24 -8.97 -12.41
C ALA A 116 -22.32 -9.85 -11.75
N VAL A 117 -21.93 -10.75 -10.84
CA VAL A 117 -22.88 -11.56 -10.05
C VAL A 117 -23.77 -10.66 -9.19
N ALA A 118 -23.20 -9.69 -8.47
CA ALA A 118 -23.95 -8.77 -7.63
C ALA A 118 -24.98 -7.94 -8.42
N VAL A 119 -24.63 -7.53 -9.65
CA VAL A 119 -25.56 -6.83 -10.56
C VAL A 119 -26.74 -7.73 -10.93
N LYS A 120 -26.50 -9.01 -11.26
CA LYS A 120 -27.57 -9.97 -11.59
C LYS A 120 -28.48 -10.25 -10.39
N VAL A 121 -27.92 -10.47 -9.21
CA VAL A 121 -28.69 -10.66 -7.96
C VAL A 121 -29.57 -9.45 -7.71
N LYS A 122 -29.03 -8.24 -7.87
CA LYS A 122 -29.78 -7.00 -7.67
C LYS A 122 -30.90 -6.81 -8.71
N ALA A 123 -30.64 -7.12 -9.97
CA ALA A 123 -31.67 -7.08 -11.02
C ALA A 123 -32.82 -8.05 -10.71
N ALA A 124 -32.50 -9.29 -10.30
CA ALA A 124 -33.50 -10.26 -9.88
C ALA A 124 -34.26 -9.83 -8.62
N GLN A 125 -33.60 -9.14 -7.69
CA GLN A 125 -34.23 -8.54 -6.52
C GLN A 125 -35.28 -7.49 -6.91
N GLU A 126 -34.94 -6.60 -7.84
CA GLU A 126 -35.83 -5.54 -8.34
C GLU A 126 -37.01 -6.14 -9.12
N GLU A 127 -36.77 -7.13 -9.99
CA GLU A 127 -37.80 -7.81 -10.77
C GLU A 127 -38.80 -8.56 -9.88
N GLN A 128 -38.33 -9.18 -8.80
CA GLN A 128 -39.17 -9.91 -7.85
C GLN A 128 -39.77 -9.01 -6.75
N GLY A 129 -39.46 -7.71 -6.73
CA GLY A 129 -39.94 -6.78 -5.72
C GLY A 129 -39.49 -7.13 -4.29
N ARG A 130 -38.32 -7.73 -4.12
CA ARG A 130 -37.81 -8.18 -2.81
C ARG A 130 -37.13 -7.06 -2.05
N ALA A 131 -37.33 -7.03 -0.73
CA ALA A 131 -36.73 -6.01 0.13
C ALA A 131 -35.23 -6.25 0.33
N HIS A 132 -34.82 -7.51 0.32
CA HIS A 132 -33.45 -7.92 0.59
C HIS A 132 -32.90 -8.85 -0.48
N TRP A 133 -31.59 -8.76 -0.73
CA TRP A 133 -30.91 -9.54 -1.76
C TRP A 133 -30.95 -11.05 -1.48
N TRP A 134 -31.01 -11.47 -0.21
CA TRP A 134 -31.09 -12.89 0.19
C TRP A 134 -32.49 -13.50 0.02
N GLU A 135 -33.50 -12.70 -0.34
CA GLU A 135 -34.87 -13.16 -0.60
C GLU A 135 -35.13 -13.48 -2.08
N VAL A 136 -34.11 -13.30 -2.93
CA VAL A 136 -34.18 -13.59 -4.37
C VAL A 136 -34.36 -15.09 -4.59
N ASP A 137 -35.28 -15.45 -5.47
CA ASP A 137 -35.50 -16.84 -5.87
C ASP A 137 -34.26 -17.39 -6.60
N VAL A 138 -33.73 -18.49 -6.05
CA VAL A 138 -32.56 -19.22 -6.54
C VAL A 138 -32.79 -19.77 -7.94
N HIS A 139 -34.03 -20.07 -8.33
CA HIS A 139 -34.36 -20.54 -9.68
C HIS A 139 -34.23 -19.47 -10.77
N VAL A 140 -34.23 -18.19 -10.38
CA VAL A 140 -34.03 -17.05 -11.29
C VAL A 140 -32.54 -16.69 -11.39
N LEU A 141 -31.74 -17.10 -10.41
CA LEU A 141 -30.28 -17.01 -10.47
C LEU A 141 -29.74 -18.11 -11.38
N GLY A 142 -28.80 -17.77 -12.26
CA GLY A 142 -28.13 -18.77 -13.10
C GLY A 142 -27.15 -19.61 -12.28
N GLU A 143 -26.80 -20.79 -12.80
CA GLU A 143 -25.89 -21.74 -12.13
C GLU A 143 -24.53 -21.11 -11.76
N ALA A 144 -24.06 -20.16 -12.56
CA ALA A 144 -22.80 -19.46 -12.35
C ALA A 144 -22.83 -18.47 -11.17
N GLU A 145 -24.02 -18.05 -10.72
CA GLU A 145 -24.19 -17.12 -9.61
C GLU A 145 -24.44 -17.82 -8.26
N LEU A 146 -24.82 -19.11 -8.29
CA LEU A 146 -25.22 -19.86 -7.10
C LEU A 146 -24.11 -20.05 -6.05
N PRO A 147 -22.86 -20.40 -6.41
CA PRO A 147 -21.81 -20.61 -5.40
C PRO A 147 -21.51 -19.32 -4.61
N GLU A 148 -21.53 -18.18 -5.30
CA GLU A 148 -21.27 -16.85 -4.76
C GLU A 148 -22.43 -16.39 -3.88
N PHE A 149 -23.66 -16.67 -4.31
CA PHE A 149 -24.85 -16.42 -3.51
C PHE A 149 -24.85 -17.27 -2.23
N ALA A 150 -24.52 -18.55 -2.32
CA ALA A 150 -24.38 -19.44 -1.16
C ALA A 150 -23.30 -18.95 -0.19
N THR A 151 -22.14 -18.55 -0.71
CA THR A 151 -21.05 -17.98 0.10
C THR A 151 -21.48 -16.72 0.82
N ALA A 152 -22.24 -15.85 0.15
CA ALA A 152 -22.77 -14.63 0.75
C ALA A 152 -23.81 -14.94 1.85
N LEU A 153 -24.65 -15.96 1.67
CA LEU A 153 -25.60 -16.40 2.70
C LEU A 153 -24.89 -17.00 3.93
N ASP A 154 -23.81 -17.76 3.72
CA ASP A 154 -23.01 -18.29 4.82
C ASP A 154 -22.32 -17.16 5.62
N ALA A 155 -21.80 -16.14 4.92
CA ALA A 155 -21.24 -14.95 5.55
C ALA A 155 -22.30 -14.18 6.36
N LEU A 156 -23.50 -14.00 5.80
CA LEU A 156 -24.62 -13.39 6.49
C LEU A 156 -25.00 -14.18 7.75
N ARG A 157 -25.06 -15.52 7.67
CA ARG A 157 -25.32 -16.38 8.82
C ARG A 157 -24.28 -16.19 9.91
N ALA A 158 -22.99 -16.17 9.55
CA ALA A 158 -21.89 -15.97 10.49
C ALA A 158 -21.99 -14.61 11.20
N ASP A 159 -22.29 -13.55 10.46
CA ASP A 159 -22.44 -12.21 11.02
C ASP A 159 -23.65 -12.08 11.96
N VAL A 160 -24.79 -12.68 11.59
CA VAL A 160 -25.97 -12.73 12.47
C VAL A 160 -25.65 -13.46 13.77
N LEU A 161 -24.99 -14.63 13.70
CA LEU A 161 -24.59 -15.39 14.88
C LEU A 161 -23.65 -14.58 15.78
N ARG A 162 -22.65 -13.92 15.19
CA ARG A 162 -21.72 -13.05 15.93
C ARG A 162 -22.47 -11.93 16.66
N ARG A 163 -23.40 -11.26 15.99
CA ARG A 163 -24.22 -10.18 16.58
C ARG A 163 -25.08 -10.70 17.74
N LEU A 164 -25.65 -11.89 17.60
CA LEU A 164 -26.43 -12.52 18.68
C LEU A 164 -25.57 -12.84 19.89
N THR A 165 -24.34 -13.34 19.69
CA THR A 165 -23.39 -13.57 20.78
C THR A 165 -23.01 -12.27 21.49
N GLU A 166 -22.72 -11.20 20.73
CA GLU A 166 -22.41 -9.88 21.29
C GLU A 166 -23.57 -9.34 22.15
N LEU A 167 -24.81 -9.45 21.67
CA LEU A 167 -26.00 -9.04 22.41
C LEU A 167 -26.23 -9.90 23.66
N ALA A 168 -25.94 -11.19 23.59
CA ALA A 168 -26.06 -12.10 24.73
C ALA A 168 -25.02 -11.77 25.83
N GLU A 169 -23.78 -11.45 25.45
CA GLU A 169 -22.76 -11.00 26.39
C GLU A 169 -23.08 -9.63 26.99
N ALA A 170 -23.56 -8.68 26.19
CA ALA A 170 -23.96 -7.35 26.66
C ALA A 170 -25.14 -7.40 27.65
N ARG A 171 -25.98 -8.44 27.58
CA ARG A 171 -27.12 -8.65 28.48
C ARG A 171 -26.73 -9.33 29.80
N LYS A 172 -25.50 -9.86 29.94
CA LYS A 172 -25.05 -10.42 31.22
C LYS A 172 -24.81 -9.29 32.22
N PRO A 173 -25.37 -9.36 33.45
CA PRO A 173 -25.08 -8.36 34.47
C PRO A 173 -23.58 -8.37 34.80
N PRO A 174 -23.01 -7.22 35.23
CA PRO A 174 -21.60 -7.15 35.56
C PRO A 174 -21.27 -8.22 36.60
N ARG A 175 -20.31 -9.09 36.27
CA ARG A 175 -19.82 -10.12 37.18
C ARG A 175 -19.33 -9.41 38.44
N GLN A 176 -20.06 -9.57 39.55
CA GLN A 176 -19.59 -9.10 40.84
C GLN A 176 -18.35 -9.95 41.18
N GLN A 177 -17.19 -9.33 41.03
CA GLN A 177 -15.94 -9.85 41.54
C GLN A 177 -15.98 -9.61 43.05
N TRP A 178 -16.10 -10.71 43.80
CA TRP A 178 -15.90 -10.72 45.24
C TRP A 178 -14.40 -10.75 45.55
#